data_AF-A9NW02-F1
#
_entry.id   AF-A9NW02-F1
#
_cell.length_a   1.000
_cell.length_b   1.000
_cell.length_c   1.000
_cell.angle_alpha   90.00
_cell.angle_beta   90.00
_cell.angle_gamma   90.00
#
_symmetry.space_group_name_H-M   'P 1'
#
loop_
_entity.id
_entity.type
_entity.pdbx_description
1 polymer ?
#
loop_
_entity_poly.entity_id
_entity_poly.type
_entity_poly.pdbx_seq_one_letter_code
_entity_poly.pdbx_strand_id
1 'polypeptide(L)'
;MKRRLRKTRNWAVALKSLVLIHRLLREGDFILQDQLSVDTFTRGRSYLNLAGFKDNSTALTWHLSSWVRCYARYIDQWLCTCRALGEFLDGRSGDRSTSGLVNRELLRELSALGDLLAATCECLQGAPRDGQKSSPVVLEALRMVLVDTWQLREEALVRLEDVRERISVLRPEEAAEFLSAVERLGAQEQAFKVLMMESPHPASLAAWEFAHVTERLRDCLVNVKESLKAASGFKSLIVWKPSEKLIEKRGLNRALSAPEALPISKSFANSKEYKRNSVLPLILL
;
A
#
# COMPACT_ATOMS: atom_id res chain seq x y z
N MET A 1 -30.28 -5.18 1.36
CA MET A 1 -29.23 -5.07 2.41
C MET A 1 -28.94 -3.63 2.84
N LYS A 2 -28.83 -2.66 1.92
CA LYS A 2 -28.63 -1.21 2.19
C LYS A 2 -29.50 -0.63 3.33
N ARG A 3 -30.81 -0.94 3.33
CA ARG A 3 -31.77 -0.49 4.38
C ARG A 3 -31.46 -1.04 5.78
N ARG A 4 -30.82 -2.22 5.89
CA ARG A 4 -30.39 -2.78 7.19
C ARG A 4 -29.09 -2.14 7.68
N LEU A 5 -28.14 -1.91 6.76
CA LEU A 5 -26.89 -1.18 7.06
C LEU A 5 -27.13 0.22 7.63
N ARG A 6 -28.11 0.95 7.11
CA ARG A 6 -28.45 2.31 7.61
C ARG A 6 -29.20 2.33 8.95
N LYS A 7 -29.74 1.20 9.41
CA LYS A 7 -30.55 1.11 10.64
C LYS A 7 -29.83 0.41 11.79
N THR A 8 -28.81 -0.39 11.52
CA THR A 8 -28.07 -1.11 12.56
C THR A 8 -27.12 -0.16 13.30
N ARG A 9 -27.06 -0.30 14.63
CA ARG A 9 -26.01 0.29 15.47
C ARG A 9 -24.98 -0.75 15.92
N ASN A 10 -25.18 -2.03 15.56
CA ASN A 10 -24.29 -3.13 15.91
C ASN A 10 -23.22 -3.31 14.82
N TRP A 11 -21.95 -3.22 15.22
CA TRP A 11 -20.80 -3.33 14.30
C TRP A 11 -20.72 -4.67 13.57
N ALA A 12 -21.06 -5.78 14.25
CA ALA A 12 -20.96 -7.11 13.67
C ALA A 12 -22.03 -7.33 12.59
N VAL A 13 -23.24 -6.81 12.78
CA VAL A 13 -24.31 -6.86 11.75
C VAL A 13 -23.93 -6.01 10.53
N ALA A 14 -23.35 -4.83 10.77
CA ALA A 14 -22.88 -3.97 9.69
C ALA A 14 -21.77 -4.66 8.89
N LEU A 15 -20.74 -5.17 9.58
CA LEU A 15 -19.62 -5.85 8.95
C LEU A 15 -20.05 -7.11 8.18
N LYS A 16 -20.89 -7.97 8.76
CA LYS A 16 -21.42 -9.15 8.04
C LYS A 16 -22.15 -8.76 6.76
N SER A 17 -22.89 -7.65 6.79
CA SER A 17 -23.59 -7.13 5.62
C SER A 17 -22.61 -6.62 4.56
N LEU A 18 -21.53 -5.95 4.98
CA LEU A 18 -20.48 -5.50 4.07
C LEU A 18 -19.71 -6.66 3.43
N VAL A 19 -19.34 -7.68 4.21
CA VAL A 19 -18.68 -8.89 3.70
C VAL A 19 -19.58 -9.59 2.68
N LEU A 20 -20.88 -9.67 2.95
CA LEU A 20 -21.83 -10.26 1.99
C LEU A 20 -21.93 -9.46 0.70
N ILE A 21 -21.98 -8.11 0.79
CA ILE A 21 -21.92 -7.25 -0.40
C ILE A 21 -20.63 -7.48 -1.16
N HIS A 22 -19.50 -7.53 -0.47
CA HIS A 22 -18.20 -7.73 -1.09
C HIS A 22 -18.11 -9.08 -1.84
N ARG A 23 -18.61 -10.16 -1.23
CA ARG A 23 -18.71 -11.47 -1.91
C ARG A 23 -19.62 -11.42 -3.13
N LEU A 24 -20.78 -10.79 -3.03
CA LEU A 24 -21.69 -10.64 -4.18
C LEU A 24 -21.06 -9.83 -5.32
N LEU A 25 -20.21 -8.85 -4.99
CA LEU A 25 -19.47 -8.10 -5.99
C LEU A 25 -18.37 -8.91 -6.68
N ARG A 26 -17.74 -9.87 -6.00
CA ARG A 26 -16.72 -10.74 -6.61
C ARG A 26 -17.28 -11.97 -7.31
N GLU A 27 -18.32 -12.57 -6.75
CA GLU A 27 -18.81 -13.89 -7.17
C GLU A 27 -20.13 -13.83 -7.92
N GLY A 28 -20.86 -12.71 -7.81
CA GLY A 28 -22.20 -12.55 -8.39
C GLY A 28 -22.21 -12.46 -9.91
N ASP A 29 -23.38 -12.69 -10.50
CA ASP A 29 -23.59 -12.56 -11.93
C ASP A 29 -23.42 -11.10 -12.39
N PHE A 30 -22.95 -10.91 -13.62
CA PHE A 30 -22.68 -9.60 -14.22
C PHE A 30 -23.86 -8.61 -14.06
N ILE A 31 -25.09 -9.08 -14.21
CA ILE A 31 -26.31 -8.26 -14.03
C ILE A 31 -26.42 -7.72 -12.60
N LEU A 32 -26.12 -8.54 -11.60
CA LEU A 32 -26.16 -8.13 -10.20
C LEU A 32 -25.04 -7.14 -9.91
N GLN A 33 -23.84 -7.37 -10.44
CA GLN A 33 -22.71 -6.47 -10.27
C GLN A 33 -22.97 -5.10 -10.92
N ASP A 34 -23.55 -5.07 -12.12
CA ASP A 34 -23.95 -3.84 -12.83
C ASP A 34 -25.05 -3.06 -12.08
N GLN A 35 -26.08 -3.75 -11.59
CA GLN A 35 -27.12 -3.10 -10.77
C GLN A 35 -26.54 -2.50 -9.49
N LEU A 36 -25.56 -3.16 -8.88
CA LEU A 36 -24.87 -2.63 -7.70
C LEU A 36 -23.98 -1.43 -8.07
N SER A 37 -23.30 -1.45 -9.22
CA SER A 37 -22.36 -0.39 -9.68
C SER A 37 -23.05 0.86 -10.27
N VAL A 38 -24.25 0.74 -10.84
CA VAL A 38 -25.03 1.88 -11.35
C VAL A 38 -25.72 2.60 -10.19
N ASP A 39 -26.26 1.85 -9.23
CA ASP A 39 -26.88 2.40 -8.02
C ASP A 39 -25.89 3.11 -7.09
N THR A 40 -24.61 2.72 -7.10
CA THR A 40 -23.56 3.35 -6.28
C THR A 40 -23.28 4.78 -6.70
N PHE A 41 -23.27 5.03 -8.00
CA PHE A 41 -22.70 6.26 -8.56
C PHE A 41 -23.73 7.32 -8.94
N THR A 42 -24.96 6.91 -9.27
CA THR A 42 -26.05 7.83 -9.68
C THR A 42 -26.44 8.87 -8.62
N ARG A 43 -25.92 8.78 -7.39
CA ARG A 43 -26.29 9.68 -6.28
C ARG A 43 -25.14 10.53 -5.73
N GLY A 44 -23.93 10.49 -6.32
CA GLY A 44 -22.79 11.31 -5.90
C GLY A 44 -22.40 11.16 -4.42
N ARG A 45 -22.74 10.03 -3.80
CA ARG A 45 -22.55 9.73 -2.38
C ARG A 45 -21.85 8.38 -2.27
N SER A 46 -20.91 8.26 -1.33
CA SER A 46 -20.36 6.96 -0.88
C SER A 46 -21.50 5.95 -0.78
N TYR A 47 -21.43 4.88 -1.57
CA TYR A 47 -22.54 3.96 -1.77
C TYR A 47 -22.98 3.29 -0.47
N LEU A 48 -21.99 2.97 0.37
CA LEU A 48 -22.22 2.38 1.67
C LEU A 48 -22.48 3.42 2.76
N ASN A 49 -22.29 4.73 2.47
CA ASN A 49 -22.33 5.88 3.40
C ASN A 49 -22.49 5.49 4.87
N LEU A 50 -21.41 4.98 5.44
CA LEU A 50 -21.29 4.67 6.87
C LEU A 50 -20.61 5.81 7.63
N ALA A 51 -20.48 7.02 7.07
CA ALA A 51 -19.75 8.11 7.71
C ALA A 51 -20.25 8.42 9.15
N GLY A 52 -21.56 8.28 9.38
CA GLY A 52 -22.18 8.42 10.71
C GLY A 52 -22.33 7.13 11.52
N PHE A 53 -21.87 5.98 11.02
CA PHE A 53 -21.99 4.70 11.72
C PHE A 53 -21.11 4.68 12.98
N LYS A 54 -21.72 4.41 14.14
CA LYS A 54 -21.01 4.34 15.42
C LYS A 54 -21.75 3.38 16.37
N ASP A 55 -21.03 2.37 16.85
CA ASP A 55 -21.43 1.47 17.93
C ASP A 55 -20.75 1.93 19.23
N ASN A 56 -21.52 2.55 20.13
CA ASN A 56 -21.05 3.09 21.40
C ASN A 56 -21.17 2.09 22.56
N SER A 57 -21.37 0.79 22.29
CA SER A 57 -21.61 -0.20 23.35
C SER A 57 -20.40 -0.39 24.27
N THR A 58 -19.18 -0.37 23.73
CA THR A 58 -17.91 -0.42 24.48
C THR A 58 -16.80 0.38 23.78
N ALA A 59 -15.68 0.64 24.45
CA ALA A 59 -14.51 1.28 23.82
C ALA A 59 -13.97 0.47 22.62
N LEU A 60 -14.02 -0.87 22.71
CA LEU A 60 -13.64 -1.76 21.62
C LEU A 60 -14.58 -1.64 20.41
N THR A 61 -15.89 -1.52 20.64
CA THR A 61 -16.87 -1.37 19.54
C THR A 61 -16.73 -0.02 18.83
N TRP A 62 -16.17 0.99 19.49
CA TRP A 62 -15.81 2.25 18.86
C TRP A 62 -14.72 2.09 17.80
N HIS A 63 -13.63 1.39 18.14
CA HIS A 63 -12.55 1.07 17.20
C HIS A 63 -13.06 0.18 16.04
N LEU A 64 -13.89 -0.81 16.34
CA LEU A 64 -14.53 -1.65 15.31
C LEU A 64 -15.46 -0.82 14.41
N SER A 65 -16.14 0.18 14.95
CA SER A 65 -16.94 1.10 14.14
C SER A 65 -16.10 1.94 13.20
N SER A 66 -14.94 2.45 13.64
CA SER A 66 -14.01 3.14 12.73
C SER A 66 -13.52 2.23 11.62
N TRP A 67 -13.21 0.98 11.94
CA TRP A 67 -12.76 0.04 10.94
C TRP A 67 -13.87 -0.35 9.95
N VAL A 68 -15.09 -0.58 10.42
CA VAL A 68 -16.27 -0.81 9.55
C VAL A 68 -16.46 0.33 8.55
N ARG A 69 -16.24 1.60 8.96
CA ARG A 69 -16.27 2.75 8.04
C ARG A 69 -15.13 2.69 7.02
N CYS A 70 -13.94 2.29 7.44
CA CYS A 70 -12.79 2.13 6.55
C CYS A 70 -13.02 1.01 5.52
N TYR A 71 -13.52 -0.15 5.95
CA TYR A 71 -13.86 -1.26 5.07
C TYR A 71 -14.95 -0.89 4.04
N ALA A 72 -15.95 -0.09 4.45
CA ALA A 72 -16.93 0.42 3.51
C ALA A 72 -16.33 1.36 2.46
N ARG A 73 -15.40 2.24 2.84
CA ARG A 73 -14.68 3.09 1.88
C ARG A 73 -13.84 2.27 0.92
N TYR A 74 -13.20 1.21 1.40
CA TYR A 74 -12.46 0.28 0.57
C TYR A 74 -13.36 -0.35 -0.51
N ILE A 75 -14.54 -0.86 -0.14
CA ILE A 75 -15.49 -1.43 -1.12
C ILE A 75 -15.96 -0.36 -2.12
N ASP A 76 -16.22 0.86 -1.66
CA ASP A 76 -16.58 1.98 -2.55
C ASP A 76 -15.44 2.28 -3.55
N GLN A 77 -14.19 2.32 -3.09
CA GLN A 77 -13.03 2.54 -3.95
C GLN A 77 -12.80 1.39 -4.94
N TRP A 78 -13.04 0.14 -4.51
CA TRP A 78 -12.97 -1.04 -5.37
C TRP A 78 -13.97 -0.93 -6.54
N LEU A 79 -15.19 -0.50 -6.25
CA LEU A 79 -16.22 -0.25 -7.26
C LEU A 79 -15.86 0.90 -8.21
N CYS A 80 -15.30 1.99 -7.68
CA CYS A 80 -14.78 3.09 -8.50
C CYS A 80 -13.71 2.58 -9.48
N THR A 81 -12.85 1.68 -9.02
CA THR A 81 -11.74 1.13 -9.81
C THR A 81 -12.22 0.18 -10.88
N CYS A 82 -13.13 -0.76 -10.55
CA CYS A 82 -13.76 -1.63 -11.54
C CYS A 82 -14.43 -0.82 -12.66
N ARG A 83 -15.12 0.26 -12.31
CA ARG A 83 -15.72 1.14 -13.30
C ARG A 83 -14.70 1.89 -14.15
N ALA A 84 -13.57 2.29 -13.57
CA ALA A 84 -12.51 2.94 -14.33
C ALA A 84 -11.89 1.99 -15.37
N LEU A 85 -11.77 0.71 -15.03
CA LEU A 85 -11.29 -0.37 -15.90
C LEU A 85 -12.33 -0.86 -16.91
N GLY A 86 -13.62 -0.58 -16.67
CA GLY A 86 -14.72 -1.10 -17.48
C GLY A 86 -15.07 -2.57 -17.20
N GLU A 87 -14.40 -3.20 -16.24
CA GLU A 87 -14.54 -4.61 -15.87
C GLU A 87 -14.39 -4.82 -14.36
N PHE A 88 -14.90 -5.94 -13.85
CA PHE A 88 -14.74 -6.29 -12.44
C PHE A 88 -13.40 -6.98 -12.18
N LEU A 89 -12.78 -6.68 -11.03
CA LEU A 89 -11.55 -7.33 -10.56
C LEU A 89 -11.84 -8.74 -9.99
N ASP A 90 -12.47 -9.61 -10.78
CA ASP A 90 -12.85 -10.97 -10.37
C ASP A 90 -11.93 -12.07 -10.92
N GLY A 91 -10.95 -11.69 -11.76
CA GLY A 91 -10.01 -12.63 -12.38
C GLY A 91 -10.64 -13.52 -13.46
N ARG A 92 -11.89 -13.24 -13.87
CA ARG A 92 -12.61 -13.98 -14.92
C ARG A 92 -12.40 -13.40 -16.31
N SER A 93 -11.83 -12.19 -16.44
CA SER A 93 -11.54 -11.61 -17.75
C SER A 93 -10.30 -12.26 -18.38
N GLY A 94 -10.54 -12.97 -19.49
CA GLY A 94 -9.52 -13.63 -20.30
C GLY A 94 -8.80 -12.67 -21.27
N ASP A 95 -9.40 -11.51 -21.55
CA ASP A 95 -8.82 -10.49 -22.43
C ASP A 95 -8.47 -9.25 -21.63
N ARG A 96 -7.26 -9.25 -21.04
CA ARG A 96 -6.69 -8.10 -20.31
C ARG A 96 -6.06 -7.08 -21.26
N SER A 97 -6.50 -7.01 -22.52
CA SER A 97 -5.83 -6.21 -23.53
C SER A 97 -6.13 -4.72 -23.36
N THR A 98 -5.14 -3.96 -22.95
CA THR A 98 -5.17 -2.48 -22.90
C THR A 98 -4.84 -1.85 -24.26
N SER A 99 -4.61 -2.66 -25.30
CA SER A 99 -4.16 -2.23 -26.63
C SER A 99 -5.10 -1.23 -27.32
N GLY A 100 -6.39 -1.21 -26.95
CA GLY A 100 -7.38 -0.26 -27.47
C GLY A 100 -7.47 1.07 -26.72
N LEU A 101 -6.85 1.19 -25.55
CA LEU A 101 -6.98 2.38 -24.70
C LEU A 101 -6.16 3.55 -25.22
N VAL A 102 -6.69 4.77 -25.13
CA VAL A 102 -5.87 5.97 -25.34
C VAL A 102 -5.05 6.32 -24.09
N ASN A 103 -3.96 7.07 -24.23
CA ASN A 103 -3.05 7.40 -23.11
C ASN A 103 -3.77 7.98 -21.88
N ARG A 104 -4.81 8.81 -22.08
CA ARG A 104 -5.59 9.39 -20.97
C ARG A 104 -6.43 8.36 -20.22
N GLU A 105 -6.93 7.36 -20.91
CA GLU A 105 -7.70 6.26 -20.31
C GLU A 105 -6.76 5.33 -19.55
N LEU A 106 -5.63 4.96 -20.15
CA LEU A 106 -4.58 4.16 -19.50
C LEU A 106 -4.08 4.83 -18.21
N LEU A 107 -3.82 6.15 -18.25
CA LEU A 107 -3.44 6.91 -17.07
C LEU A 107 -4.54 6.93 -15.99
N ARG A 108 -5.81 7.05 -16.40
CA ARG A 108 -6.96 7.03 -15.50
C ARG A 108 -7.11 5.67 -14.82
N GLU A 109 -6.96 4.58 -15.56
CA GLU A 109 -6.98 3.22 -15.03
C GLU A 109 -5.85 2.99 -14.03
N LEU A 110 -4.61 3.36 -14.40
CA LEU A 110 -3.44 3.22 -13.53
C LEU A 110 -3.59 4.03 -12.24
N SER A 111 -4.13 5.26 -12.34
CA SER A 111 -4.40 6.11 -11.18
C SER A 111 -5.46 5.49 -10.26
N ALA A 112 -6.54 4.94 -10.83
CA ALA A 112 -7.59 4.29 -10.06
C ALA A 112 -7.07 3.04 -9.31
N LEU A 113 -6.20 2.25 -9.94
CA LEU A 113 -5.52 1.12 -9.31
C LEU A 113 -4.63 1.56 -8.14
N GLY A 114 -3.90 2.68 -8.29
CA GLY A 114 -3.14 3.28 -7.20
C GLY A 114 -4.05 3.72 -6.04
N ASP A 115 -5.14 4.43 -6.32
CA ASP A 115 -6.09 4.86 -5.29
C ASP A 115 -6.72 3.67 -4.54
N LEU A 116 -6.97 2.56 -5.23
CA LEU A 116 -7.42 1.31 -4.60
C LEU A 116 -6.35 0.70 -3.69
N LEU A 117 -5.07 0.70 -4.10
CA LEU A 117 -3.99 0.19 -3.27
C LEU A 117 -3.79 1.04 -2.01
N ALA A 118 -3.95 2.37 -2.10
CA ALA A 118 -4.00 3.22 -0.91
C ALA A 118 -5.15 2.85 0.01
N ALA A 119 -6.37 2.68 -0.52
CA ALA A 119 -7.52 2.28 0.28
C ALA A 119 -7.34 0.90 0.94
N THR A 120 -6.67 -0.05 0.26
CA THR A 120 -6.22 -1.33 0.84
C THR A 120 -5.33 -1.08 2.06
N CYS A 121 -4.27 -0.28 1.91
CA CYS A 121 -3.34 0.02 2.99
C CYS A 121 -4.06 0.63 4.20
N GLU A 122 -4.93 1.62 3.99
CA GLU A 122 -5.75 2.22 5.06
C GLU A 122 -6.64 1.19 5.76
N CYS A 123 -7.30 0.32 4.99
CA CYS A 123 -8.19 -0.70 5.52
C CYS A 123 -7.46 -1.75 6.38
N LEU A 124 -6.27 -2.17 5.94
CA LEU A 124 -5.46 -3.13 6.67
C LEU A 124 -4.80 -2.48 7.91
N GLN A 125 -4.37 -1.22 7.82
CA GLN A 125 -3.83 -0.46 8.96
C GLN A 125 -4.87 -0.27 10.07
N GLY A 126 -6.10 0.09 9.71
CA GLY A 126 -7.19 0.34 10.66
C GLY A 126 -7.81 -0.91 11.27
N ALA A 127 -7.37 -2.11 10.86
CA ALA A 127 -7.94 -3.37 11.33
C ALA A 127 -7.66 -3.60 12.82
N PRO A 128 -8.64 -4.16 13.57
CA PRO A 128 -8.42 -4.49 14.97
C PRO A 128 -7.35 -5.57 15.09
N ARG A 129 -6.25 -5.27 15.81
CA ARG A 129 -5.10 -6.17 15.98
C ARG A 129 -5.18 -6.92 17.31
N ASP A 130 -6.33 -7.53 17.60
CA ASP A 130 -6.54 -8.24 18.87
C ASP A 130 -6.10 -9.71 18.78
N GLY A 131 -4.84 -9.95 18.43
CA GLY A 131 -4.18 -11.27 18.45
C GLY A 131 -5.06 -12.47 18.05
N GLN A 132 -4.93 -13.57 18.80
CA GLN A 132 -5.56 -14.88 18.57
C GLN A 132 -7.10 -14.92 18.75
N LYS A 133 -7.74 -13.78 19.04
CA LYS A 133 -9.19 -13.67 19.30
C LYS A 133 -9.92 -12.76 18.30
N SER A 134 -9.35 -12.53 17.12
CA SER A 134 -10.03 -11.77 16.07
C SER A 134 -11.33 -12.46 15.65
N SER A 135 -12.42 -11.69 15.61
CA SER A 135 -13.75 -12.21 15.23
C SER A 135 -13.69 -12.84 13.82
N PRO A 136 -14.33 -13.99 13.58
CA PRO A 136 -14.26 -14.67 12.29
C PRO A 136 -14.73 -13.80 11.11
N VAL A 137 -15.65 -12.87 11.34
CA VAL A 137 -16.10 -11.93 10.31
C VAL A 137 -15.04 -10.88 9.97
N VAL A 138 -14.20 -10.47 10.94
CA VAL A 138 -13.08 -9.56 10.71
C VAL A 138 -12.02 -10.26 9.86
N LEU A 139 -11.66 -11.49 10.24
CA LEU A 139 -10.69 -12.30 9.50
C LEU A 139 -11.14 -12.54 8.06
N GLU A 140 -12.42 -12.81 7.84
CA GLU A 140 -12.96 -12.98 6.50
C GLU A 140 -12.92 -11.69 5.68
N ALA A 141 -13.29 -10.55 6.28
CA ALA A 141 -13.19 -9.26 5.60
C ALA A 141 -11.75 -8.94 5.18
N LEU A 142 -10.77 -9.20 6.06
CA LEU A 142 -9.34 -9.02 5.76
C LEU A 142 -8.86 -9.99 4.66
N ARG A 143 -9.27 -11.26 4.73
CA ARG A 143 -8.97 -12.25 3.68
C ARG A 143 -9.44 -11.75 2.32
N MET A 144 -10.67 -11.22 2.23
CA MET A 144 -11.20 -10.69 0.97
C MET A 144 -10.31 -9.56 0.42
N VAL A 145 -10.01 -8.53 1.23
CA VAL A 145 -9.13 -7.40 0.84
C VAL A 145 -7.79 -7.90 0.30
N LEU A 146 -7.17 -8.88 0.97
CA LEU A 146 -5.88 -9.43 0.54
C LEU A 146 -5.98 -10.14 -0.81
N VAL A 147 -7.04 -10.91 -1.05
CA VAL A 147 -7.25 -11.57 -2.35
C VAL A 147 -7.48 -10.54 -3.45
N ASP A 148 -8.20 -9.45 -3.20
CA ASP A 148 -8.40 -8.39 -4.19
C ASP A 148 -7.12 -7.62 -4.50
N THR A 149 -6.25 -7.47 -3.49
CA THR A 149 -4.97 -6.79 -3.67
C THR A 149 -4.07 -7.56 -4.65
N TRP A 150 -4.18 -8.89 -4.69
CA TRP A 150 -3.50 -9.67 -5.72
C TRP A 150 -4.00 -9.34 -7.12
N GLN A 151 -5.31 -9.36 -7.34
CA GLN A 151 -5.88 -9.05 -8.66
C GLN A 151 -5.53 -7.63 -9.10
N LEU A 152 -5.58 -6.67 -8.16
CA LEU A 152 -5.13 -5.29 -8.38
C LEU A 152 -3.71 -5.24 -8.94
N ARG A 153 -2.77 -6.00 -8.35
CA ARG A 153 -1.37 -5.99 -8.79
C ARG A 153 -1.18 -6.57 -10.18
N GLU A 154 -1.92 -7.62 -10.52
CA GLU A 154 -1.91 -8.19 -11.87
C GLU A 154 -2.43 -7.19 -12.90
N GLU A 155 -3.53 -6.48 -12.61
CA GLU A 155 -4.02 -5.43 -13.51
C GLU A 155 -3.05 -4.25 -13.61
N ALA A 156 -2.44 -3.84 -12.49
CA ALA A 156 -1.43 -2.80 -12.49
C ALA A 156 -0.22 -3.18 -13.35
N LEU A 157 0.23 -4.44 -13.30
CA LEU A 157 1.30 -4.94 -14.16
C LEU A 157 0.95 -4.82 -15.64
N VAL A 158 -0.24 -5.24 -16.04
CA VAL A 158 -0.69 -5.13 -17.45
C VAL A 158 -0.63 -3.68 -17.93
N ARG A 159 -1.16 -2.74 -17.14
CA ARG A 159 -1.16 -1.31 -17.51
C ARG A 159 0.25 -0.72 -17.52
N LEU A 160 1.13 -1.15 -16.61
CA LEU A 160 2.53 -0.70 -16.58
C LEU A 160 3.34 -1.21 -17.77
N GLU A 161 3.13 -2.46 -18.21
CA GLU A 161 3.78 -2.97 -19.42
C GLU A 161 3.29 -2.22 -20.67
N ASP A 162 2.01 -1.86 -20.75
CA ASP A 162 1.52 -1.04 -21.87
C ASP A 162 2.12 0.38 -21.85
N VAL A 163 2.23 0.99 -20.67
CA VAL A 163 2.97 2.26 -20.52
C VAL A 163 4.40 2.09 -21.00
N ARG A 164 5.08 1.00 -20.59
CA ARG A 164 6.47 0.68 -20.96
C ARG A 164 6.66 0.61 -22.48
N GLU A 165 5.74 -0.03 -23.19
CA GLU A 165 5.78 -0.14 -24.65
C GLU A 165 5.60 1.22 -25.34
N ARG A 166 4.80 2.11 -24.74
CA ARG A 166 4.46 3.43 -25.32
C ARG A 166 5.40 4.56 -24.94
N ILE A 167 6.33 4.37 -23.99
CA ILE A 167 7.18 5.47 -23.45
C ILE A 167 7.89 6.26 -24.55
N SER A 168 8.37 5.56 -25.59
CA SER A 168 9.14 6.18 -26.69
C SER A 168 8.34 7.18 -27.53
N VAL A 169 7.00 7.11 -27.50
CA VAL A 169 6.11 7.96 -28.30
C VAL A 169 5.31 8.96 -27.44
N LEU A 170 5.47 8.94 -26.12
CA LEU A 170 4.81 9.88 -25.22
C LEU A 170 5.36 11.31 -25.37
N ARG A 171 4.47 12.30 -25.23
CA ARG A 171 4.90 13.69 -25.06
C ARG A 171 5.52 13.88 -23.67
N PRO A 172 6.44 14.83 -23.48
CA PRO A 172 7.06 15.08 -22.16
C PRO A 172 6.04 15.33 -21.05
N GLU A 173 4.94 16.02 -21.37
CA GLU A 173 3.86 16.31 -20.42
C GLU A 173 3.10 15.04 -20.03
N GLU A 174 2.78 14.19 -21.01
CA GLU A 174 2.12 12.89 -20.77
C GLU A 174 3.04 11.97 -19.97
N ALA A 175 4.33 11.93 -20.30
CA ALA A 175 5.34 11.17 -19.56
C ALA A 175 5.46 11.64 -18.10
N ALA A 176 5.33 12.94 -17.84
CA ALA A 176 5.31 13.48 -16.47
C ALA A 176 4.05 13.09 -15.69
N GLU A 177 2.88 13.06 -16.34
CA GLU A 177 1.64 12.59 -15.73
C GLU A 177 1.72 11.10 -15.37
N PHE A 178 2.20 10.26 -16.29
CA PHE A 178 2.46 8.85 -16.02
C PHE A 178 3.50 8.66 -14.92
N LEU A 179 4.58 9.44 -14.91
CA LEU A 179 5.60 9.37 -13.86
C LEU A 179 4.99 9.62 -12.49
N SER A 180 4.14 10.64 -12.35
CA SER A 180 3.47 10.93 -11.08
C SER A 180 2.56 9.78 -10.62
N ALA A 181 1.82 9.16 -11.54
CA ALA A 181 0.98 8.01 -11.24
C ALA A 181 1.81 6.79 -10.81
N VAL A 182 2.89 6.49 -11.54
CA VAL A 182 3.82 5.38 -11.23
C VAL A 182 4.53 5.58 -9.90
N GLU A 183 4.96 6.80 -9.59
CA GLU A 183 5.58 7.12 -8.30
C GLU A 183 4.61 6.95 -7.14
N ARG A 184 3.36 7.37 -7.31
CA ARG A 184 2.30 7.18 -6.31
C ARG A 184 2.02 5.68 -6.08
N LEU A 185 1.85 4.92 -7.15
CA LEU A 185 1.62 3.49 -7.09
C LEU A 185 2.79 2.77 -6.39
N GLY A 186 4.03 3.14 -6.74
CA GLY A 186 5.22 2.58 -6.09
C GLY A 186 5.32 2.91 -4.60
N ALA A 187 4.94 4.13 -4.19
CA ALA A 187 4.90 4.48 -2.77
C ALA A 187 3.85 3.67 -2.00
N GLN A 188 2.68 3.45 -2.59
CA GLN A 188 1.59 2.65 -2.01
C GLN A 188 1.98 1.17 -1.91
N GLU A 189 2.65 0.62 -2.93
CA GLU A 189 3.15 -0.76 -2.91
C GLU A 189 4.21 -0.96 -1.81
N GLN A 190 5.12 0.00 -1.65
CA GLN A 190 6.10 -0.05 -0.57
C GLN A 190 5.44 0.03 0.82
N ALA A 191 4.41 0.89 0.98
CA ALA A 191 3.64 0.96 2.22
C ALA A 191 2.91 -0.36 2.52
N PHE A 192 2.33 -0.99 1.52
CA PHE A 192 1.71 -2.32 1.66
C PHE A 192 2.74 -3.35 2.11
N LYS A 193 3.92 -3.39 1.48
CA LYS A 193 4.98 -4.33 1.85
C LYS A 193 5.39 -4.18 3.32
N VAL A 194 5.63 -2.95 3.77
CA VAL A 194 5.98 -2.68 5.19
C VAL A 194 4.87 -3.18 6.11
N LEU A 195 3.61 -2.89 5.78
CA LEU A 195 2.47 -3.33 6.56
C LEU A 195 2.40 -4.86 6.73
N MET A 196 2.61 -5.60 5.63
CA MET A 196 2.57 -7.05 5.64
C MET A 196 3.74 -7.67 6.43
N MET A 197 4.88 -6.98 6.49
CA MET A 197 6.03 -7.40 7.30
C MET A 197 5.81 -7.15 8.80
N GLU A 198 5.20 -6.02 9.16
CA GLU A 198 4.93 -5.65 10.55
C GLU A 198 3.81 -6.48 11.19
N SER A 199 2.85 -6.95 10.38
CA SER A 199 1.70 -7.72 10.87
C SER A 199 1.30 -8.80 9.85
N PRO A 200 2.01 -9.95 9.83
CA PRO A 200 1.65 -11.03 8.93
C PRO A 200 0.28 -11.59 9.32
N HIS A 201 -0.70 -11.40 8.43
CA HIS A 201 -2.05 -11.92 8.64
C HIS A 201 -2.07 -13.42 8.31
N PRO A 202 -2.80 -14.29 9.02
CA PRO A 202 -2.83 -15.73 8.73
C PRO A 202 -3.26 -16.05 7.28
N ALA A 203 -4.10 -15.19 6.68
CA ALA A 203 -4.49 -15.31 5.28
C ALA A 203 -3.41 -14.93 4.26
N SER A 204 -2.32 -14.27 4.69
CA SER A 204 -1.15 -14.01 3.84
C SER A 204 -0.22 -15.22 3.72
N LEU A 205 -0.48 -16.32 4.46
CA LEU A 205 0.39 -17.50 4.50
C LEU A 205 0.29 -18.41 3.26
N ALA A 206 -0.65 -18.16 2.34
CA ALA A 206 -0.60 -18.69 0.97
C ALA A 206 0.41 -17.88 0.10
N ALA A 207 1.55 -17.52 0.68
CA ALA A 207 2.44 -16.42 0.28
C ALA A 207 3.23 -16.63 -1.02
N TRP A 208 3.34 -17.86 -1.51
CA TRP A 208 4.27 -18.18 -2.59
C TRP A 208 3.74 -17.74 -3.96
N GLU A 209 2.44 -17.88 -4.21
CA GLU A 209 1.80 -17.33 -5.41
C GLU A 209 1.92 -15.80 -5.41
N PHE A 210 1.71 -15.17 -4.25
CA PHE A 210 1.83 -13.71 -4.04
C PHE A 210 3.25 -13.15 -4.29
N ALA A 211 4.29 -13.94 -4.00
CA ALA A 211 5.67 -13.48 -4.07
C ALA A 211 6.11 -13.13 -5.50
N HIS A 212 5.74 -13.94 -6.48
CA HIS A 212 6.20 -13.75 -7.87
C HIS A 212 5.66 -12.47 -8.51
N VAL A 213 4.37 -12.17 -8.32
CA VAL A 213 3.77 -10.92 -8.83
C VAL A 213 4.28 -9.70 -8.09
N THR A 214 4.54 -9.83 -6.79
CA THR A 214 5.13 -8.74 -5.99
C THR A 214 6.52 -8.35 -6.53
N GLU A 215 7.32 -9.33 -6.93
CA GLU A 215 8.64 -9.09 -7.54
C GLU A 215 8.51 -8.48 -8.94
N ARG A 216 7.68 -9.08 -9.81
CA ARG A 216 7.42 -8.54 -11.15
C ARG A 216 6.92 -7.09 -11.12
N LEU A 217 5.96 -6.79 -10.24
CA LEU A 217 5.42 -5.44 -10.09
C LEU A 217 6.49 -4.46 -9.64
N ARG A 218 7.33 -4.85 -8.68
CA ARG A 218 8.44 -4.02 -8.21
C ARG A 218 9.41 -3.70 -9.35
N ASP A 219 9.84 -4.71 -10.08
CA ASP A 219 10.83 -4.55 -11.16
C ASP A 219 10.25 -3.70 -12.29
N CYS A 220 8.99 -3.95 -12.65
CA CYS A 220 8.27 -3.15 -13.65
C CYS A 220 8.15 -1.68 -13.22
N LEU A 221 7.73 -1.41 -11.98
CA LEU A 221 7.64 -0.05 -11.43
C LEU A 221 8.98 0.68 -11.47
N VAL A 222 10.09 0.02 -11.09
CA VAL A 222 11.42 0.63 -11.11
C VAL A 222 11.83 0.96 -12.55
N ASN A 223 11.68 0.00 -13.47
CA ASN A 223 12.07 0.18 -14.87
C ASN A 223 11.26 1.28 -15.56
N VAL A 224 9.92 1.21 -15.45
CA VAL A 224 9.00 2.19 -16.06
C VAL A 224 9.24 3.59 -15.48
N LYS A 225 9.46 3.70 -14.16
CA LYS A 225 9.77 4.98 -13.51
C LYS A 225 11.03 5.62 -14.08
N GLU A 226 12.13 4.89 -14.19
CA GLU A 226 13.38 5.45 -14.71
C GLU A 226 13.27 5.82 -16.20
N SER A 227 12.57 5.02 -17.00
CA SER A 227 12.29 5.35 -18.40
C SER A 227 11.41 6.59 -18.55
N LEU A 228 10.38 6.76 -17.72
CA LEU A 228 9.52 7.95 -17.72
C LEU A 228 10.24 9.21 -17.25
N LYS A 229 11.17 9.12 -16.29
CA LYS A 229 12.04 10.25 -15.93
C LYS A 229 12.87 10.74 -17.10
N ALA A 230 13.44 9.81 -17.87
CA ALA A 230 14.19 10.14 -19.08
C ALA A 230 13.29 10.80 -20.15
N ALA A 231 12.09 10.24 -20.38
CA ALA A 231 11.15 10.72 -21.39
C ALA A 231 10.50 12.08 -21.05
N SER A 232 10.21 12.34 -19.78
CA SER A 232 9.64 13.61 -19.30
C SER A 232 10.63 14.78 -19.31
N GLY A 233 11.91 14.52 -19.63
CA GLY A 233 12.96 15.52 -19.54
C GLY A 233 13.28 15.92 -18.10
N PHE A 234 12.86 15.12 -17.10
CA PHE A 234 13.15 15.34 -15.70
C PHE A 234 14.65 15.16 -15.44
N LYS A 235 15.41 16.25 -15.58
CA LYS A 235 16.79 16.30 -15.09
C LYS A 235 16.74 16.38 -13.57
N SER A 236 17.16 15.31 -12.90
CA SER A 236 17.47 15.35 -11.48
C SER A 236 18.41 16.54 -11.23
N LEU A 237 17.90 17.61 -10.61
CA LEU A 237 18.67 18.82 -10.32
C LEU A 237 19.70 18.62 -9.21
N ILE A 238 19.90 17.39 -8.72
CA ILE A 238 20.95 17.09 -7.73
C ILE A 238 21.60 15.74 -8.08
N VAL A 239 22.61 15.78 -8.93
CA VAL A 239 23.73 14.82 -8.85
C VAL A 239 24.73 15.44 -7.89
N TRP A 240 24.63 15.09 -6.61
CA TRP A 240 25.68 15.42 -5.65
C TRP A 240 26.91 14.57 -6.02
N LYS A 241 27.89 15.17 -6.71
CA LYS A 241 29.23 14.60 -6.83
C LYS A 241 30.00 14.97 -5.56
N PRO A 242 30.47 14.00 -4.75
CA PRO A 242 31.46 14.30 -3.73
C PRO A 242 32.70 14.83 -4.43
N SER A 243 33.09 16.06 -4.13
CA SER A 243 34.31 16.66 -4.64
C SER A 243 35.52 16.04 -3.94
N GLU A 244 36.03 14.94 -4.47
CA GLU A 244 37.41 14.52 -4.24
C GLU A 244 38.33 15.51 -4.97
N LYS A 245 38.90 16.45 -4.22
CA LYS A 245 40.26 17.02 -4.38
C LYS A 245 40.37 18.31 -3.57
N LEU A 246 41.10 18.23 -2.45
CA LEU A 246 42.10 19.22 -2.03
C LEU A 246 42.77 18.75 -0.73
N ILE A 247 43.50 17.64 -0.81
CA ILE A 247 44.61 17.38 0.09
C ILE A 247 45.79 16.98 -0.79
N GLU A 248 46.56 17.98 -1.23
CA GLU A 248 48.02 17.87 -1.18
C GLU A 248 48.68 19.23 -1.50
N LYS A 249 49.59 19.61 -0.61
CA LYS A 249 50.84 20.35 -0.84
C LYS A 249 50.75 21.85 -1.15
N ARG A 250 50.84 22.64 -0.08
CA ARG A 250 51.83 23.72 0.02
C ARG A 250 52.66 23.49 1.27
N GLY A 251 53.97 23.31 1.07
CA GLY A 251 54.92 22.91 2.09
C GLY A 251 55.58 24.05 2.86
N LEU A 252 56.26 23.60 3.91
CA LEU A 252 57.51 24.07 4.51
C LEU A 252 57.58 25.43 5.23
N ASN A 253 57.70 25.27 6.56
CA ASN A 253 58.80 25.73 7.44
C ASN A 253 59.00 27.21 7.78
N ARG A 254 58.83 27.52 9.08
CA ARG A 254 59.89 27.87 10.08
C ARG A 254 59.19 28.16 11.42
N ALA A 255 59.29 27.26 12.40
CA ALA A 255 60.29 27.23 13.47
C ALA A 255 60.14 28.40 14.47
N LEU A 256 59.79 28.08 15.73
CA LEU A 256 60.49 28.52 16.95
C LEU A 256 59.82 27.95 18.23
N SER A 257 60.64 27.20 18.98
CA SER A 257 60.70 27.13 20.45
C SER A 257 59.69 26.28 21.26
N ALA A 258 60.20 25.17 21.82
CA ALA A 258 59.84 24.62 23.14
C ALA A 258 60.51 25.50 24.26
N PRO A 259 60.22 25.40 25.58
CA PRO A 259 59.75 24.28 26.41
C PRO A 259 58.48 24.65 27.25
N GLU A 260 57.85 23.89 28.15
CA GLU A 260 58.33 23.19 29.35
C GLU A 260 57.13 22.55 30.13
N ALA A 261 57.43 21.52 30.95
CA ALA A 261 56.75 21.05 32.18
C ALA A 261 55.37 20.29 32.18
N LEU A 262 55.45 19.07 32.72
CA LEU A 262 54.44 18.17 33.34
C LEU A 262 53.90 18.72 34.70
N PRO A 263 53.11 17.99 35.53
CA PRO A 263 51.99 17.03 35.34
C PRO A 263 50.80 17.32 36.31
N ILE A 264 49.63 16.68 36.13
CA ILE A 264 48.75 16.35 37.28
C ILE A 264 48.22 14.92 37.15
N SER A 265 48.42 14.18 38.23
CA SER A 265 48.07 12.77 38.46
C SER A 265 46.77 12.61 39.26
N LYS A 266 46.19 11.40 39.19
CA LYS A 266 45.36 10.72 40.23
C LYS A 266 43.94 11.30 40.42
N SER A 267 42.87 10.54 40.71
CA SER A 267 42.66 9.12 41.02
C SER A 267 41.15 8.94 41.34
N PHE A 268 40.72 7.67 41.40
CA PHE A 268 39.52 7.12 42.03
C PHE A 268 38.23 7.12 41.21
N ALA A 269 37.35 6.13 41.27
CA ALA A 269 37.37 4.70 41.59
C ALA A 269 35.90 4.24 41.53
N ASN A 270 35.66 3.03 41.01
CA ASN A 270 34.52 2.13 41.33
C ASN A 270 33.08 2.66 41.04
N SER A 271 32.09 1.85 40.70
CA SER A 271 31.86 0.43 40.91
C SER A 271 30.84 -0.14 39.90
N LYS A 272 31.02 -1.43 39.58
CA LYS A 272 30.04 -2.54 39.49
C LYS A 272 28.67 -2.22 38.83
N GLU A 273 28.25 -2.96 37.81
CA GLU A 273 27.38 -4.16 37.87
C GLU A 273 26.89 -4.40 36.40
N TYR A 274 26.50 -5.56 35.86
CA TYR A 274 26.09 -6.86 36.37
C TYR A 274 26.29 -7.92 35.26
N LYS A 275 26.45 -9.17 35.67
CA LYS A 275 26.79 -10.34 34.83
C LYS A 275 25.68 -10.75 33.85
N ARG A 276 26.11 -11.18 32.66
CA ARG A 276 25.44 -12.15 31.77
C ARG A 276 25.27 -13.50 32.48
N ASN A 277 24.10 -14.14 32.34
CA ASN A 277 23.95 -15.55 31.91
C ASN A 277 22.49 -16.06 32.02
N SER A 278 22.26 -17.20 31.35
CA SER A 278 21.03 -18.02 31.17
C SER A 278 20.17 -17.58 29.98
N VAL A 279 20.19 -18.24 28.82
CA VAL A 279 19.99 -19.66 28.44
C VAL A 279 18.55 -20.13 28.68
N LEU A 280 17.89 -20.45 27.57
CA LEU A 280 16.53 -20.98 27.37
C LEU A 280 16.29 -22.30 28.15
N PRO A 281 15.02 -22.77 28.26
CA PRO A 281 14.51 -23.65 27.19
C PRO A 281 13.04 -23.46 26.78
N LEU A 282 12.81 -23.80 25.52
CA LEU A 282 11.56 -24.21 24.87
C LEU A 282 10.82 -25.30 25.66
N ILE A 283 9.48 -25.19 25.74
CA ILE A 283 8.59 -26.36 25.90
C ILE A 283 7.45 -26.26 24.89
N LEU A 284 7.35 -27.31 24.08
CA LEU A 284 6.28 -27.69 23.17
C LEU A 284 5.10 -28.28 23.96
N LEU A 285 3.87 -27.83 23.66
CA LEU A 285 2.66 -28.60 23.33
C LEU A 285 1.47 -27.65 23.15
#